data_AF-A0A536EJZ7-F1
#
_entry.id   AF-A0A536EJZ7-F1
#
_cell.length_a   1.000
_cell.length_b   1.000
_cell.length_c   1.000
_cell.angle_alpha   90.00
_cell.angle_beta   90.00
_cell.angle_gamma   90.00
#
_symmetry.space_group_name_H-M   'P 1'
#
loop_
_entity.id
_entity.type
_entity.pdbx_description
1 polymer ?
#
loop_
_entity_poly.entity_id
_entity_poly.type
_entity_poly.pdbx_seq_one_letter_code
_entity_poly.pdbx_strand_id
1 'polypeptide(L)'
;MTPDEVKQSIAAWCTSDGDLEFAGERFEPSTDFAANVRAGVTSGAPVELTVLQGQGADRVTLRHVASLSSGSADAATALLDTRPGWVTGTVERGATGTSVTAQTYVYLDGLNRHTFTQAAAELARTGRLLGKLATGAAAAATTAQPAYASAVPSYQPLSTQPSASQMAAPSFSTQPQTQPVAAAQPMQQGPAPWQPTHAVPPQGLRAWAAPDPAGPVVANLAPGLPIQVSEVRGAWARVICSNGWAGWIDGRIIGVAA
;
A
#
# COMPACT_ATOMS: atom_id res chain seq x y z
N MET A 1 7.77 19.52 -19.87
CA MET A 1 8.95 18.73 -20.25
C MET A 1 8.48 17.64 -21.19
N THR A 2 9.07 17.52 -22.37
CA THR A 2 8.76 16.41 -23.29
C THR A 2 9.28 15.09 -22.72
N PRO A 3 8.72 13.92 -23.12
CA PRO A 3 9.20 12.63 -22.63
C PRO A 3 10.68 12.38 -22.94
N ASP A 4 11.20 12.88 -24.07
CA ASP A 4 12.61 12.73 -24.41
C ASP A 4 13.51 13.60 -23.53
N GLU A 5 13.10 14.82 -23.19
CA GLU A 5 13.80 15.67 -22.21
C GLU A 5 13.81 15.05 -20.81
N VAL A 6 12.71 14.43 -20.39
CA VAL A 6 12.61 13.69 -19.11
C VAL A 6 13.62 12.54 -19.10
N LYS A 7 13.64 11.72 -20.15
CA LYS A 7 14.59 10.61 -20.31
C LYS A 7 16.03 11.09 -20.25
N GLN A 8 16.38 12.11 -21.04
CA GLN A 8 17.74 12.65 -21.09
C GLN A 8 18.17 13.20 -19.72
N SER A 9 17.27 13.88 -19.01
CA SER A 9 17.52 14.38 -17.66
C SER A 9 17.80 13.25 -16.67
N ILE A 10 16.97 12.21 -16.67
CA ILE A 10 17.14 11.03 -15.80
C ILE A 10 18.46 10.31 -16.09
N ALA A 11 18.79 10.10 -17.37
CA ALA A 11 20.07 9.49 -17.76
C ALA A 11 21.26 10.31 -17.26
N ALA A 12 21.23 11.63 -17.45
CA ALA A 12 22.29 12.53 -16.99
C ALA A 12 22.43 12.53 -15.45
N TRP A 13 21.32 12.47 -14.72
CA TRP A 13 21.34 12.37 -13.25
C TRP A 13 21.93 11.04 -12.78
N CYS A 14 21.60 9.93 -13.45
CA CYS A 14 22.18 8.62 -13.13
C CYS A 14 23.70 8.61 -13.38
N THR A 15 24.20 9.26 -14.43
CA THR A 15 25.66 9.37 -14.65
C THR A 15 26.35 10.25 -13.62
N SER A 16 25.66 11.28 -13.11
CA SER A 16 26.23 12.26 -12.18
C SER A 16 26.10 11.85 -10.70
N ASP A 17 25.36 10.78 -10.41
CA ASP A 17 25.06 10.31 -9.07
C ASP A 17 25.71 8.95 -8.82
N GLY A 18 26.64 8.88 -7.86
CA GLY A 18 27.38 7.65 -7.60
C GLY A 18 26.54 6.51 -6.99
N ASP A 19 25.28 6.74 -6.63
CA ASP A 19 24.38 5.72 -6.10
C ASP A 19 23.32 5.24 -7.11
N LEU A 20 23.25 5.87 -8.29
CA LEU A 20 22.35 5.49 -9.37
C LEU A 20 23.12 5.04 -10.62
N GLU A 21 22.61 4.05 -11.33
CA GLU A 21 23.15 3.58 -12.61
C GLU A 21 22.02 3.43 -13.61
N PHE A 22 22.17 4.02 -14.81
CA PHE A 22 21.23 3.80 -15.90
C PHE A 22 21.51 2.46 -16.57
N ALA A 23 20.61 1.49 -16.41
CA ALA A 23 20.82 0.12 -16.85
C ALA A 23 20.31 -0.15 -18.29
N GLY A 24 19.62 0.82 -18.89
CA GLY A 24 19.18 0.75 -20.29
C GLY A 24 17.70 1.11 -20.49
N GLU A 25 17.33 1.35 -21.74
CA GLU A 25 15.94 1.57 -22.13
C GLU A 25 15.15 0.26 -22.09
N ARG A 26 13.86 0.38 -21.74
CA ARG A 26 12.92 -0.74 -21.69
C ARG A 26 11.70 -0.38 -22.52
N PHE A 27 11.13 -1.37 -23.19
CA PHE A 27 9.85 -1.19 -23.86
C PHE A 27 8.71 -1.68 -22.95
N GLU A 28 7.75 -0.81 -22.66
CA GLU A 28 6.49 -1.17 -21.99
C GLU A 28 5.33 -0.59 -22.82
N PRO A 29 4.27 -1.37 -23.11
CA PRO A 29 3.14 -0.87 -23.88
C PRO A 29 2.45 0.28 -23.14
N SER A 30 1.93 1.26 -23.87
CA SER A 30 1.22 2.44 -23.33
C SER A 30 2.09 3.39 -22.50
N THR A 31 3.42 3.37 -22.72
CA THR A 31 4.35 4.34 -22.12
C THR A 31 4.99 5.20 -23.22
N ASP A 32 5.16 6.49 -22.94
CA ASP A 32 5.99 7.37 -23.79
C ASP A 32 7.48 7.05 -23.61
N PHE A 33 7.85 6.56 -22.42
CA PHE A 33 9.21 6.20 -22.04
C PHE A 33 9.19 5.15 -20.94
N ALA A 34 10.09 4.17 -21.03
CA ALA A 34 10.47 3.32 -19.91
C ALA A 34 11.97 3.01 -19.94
N ALA A 35 12.59 2.90 -18.77
CA ALA A 35 13.98 2.52 -18.59
C ALA A 35 14.19 1.77 -17.28
N ASN A 36 15.30 1.04 -17.22
CA ASN A 36 15.78 0.44 -15.98
C ASN A 36 16.86 1.33 -15.37
N VAL A 37 16.73 1.56 -14.07
CA VAL A 37 17.73 2.26 -13.25
C VAL A 37 18.06 1.35 -12.08
N ARG A 38 19.34 1.18 -11.77
CA ARG A 38 19.78 0.53 -10.53
C ARG A 38 20.09 1.60 -9.51
N ALA A 39 19.55 1.44 -8.31
CA ALA A 39 19.74 2.38 -7.21
C ALA A 39 20.38 1.67 -6.01
N GLY A 40 21.16 2.41 -5.21
CA GLY A 40 21.88 1.83 -4.08
C GLY A 40 23.21 1.19 -4.46
N VAL A 41 23.80 1.50 -5.63
CA VAL A 41 25.01 0.80 -6.12
C VAL A 41 26.22 0.99 -5.20
N THR A 42 26.30 2.11 -4.48
CA THR A 42 27.37 2.38 -3.50
C THR A 42 26.87 2.33 -2.06
N SER A 43 25.57 2.58 -1.83
CA SER A 43 24.94 2.63 -0.50
C SER A 43 24.37 1.29 -0.02
N GLY A 44 24.49 0.20 -0.79
CA GLY A 44 24.10 -1.14 -0.36
C GLY A 44 23.98 -2.15 -1.49
N ALA A 45 23.08 -3.14 -1.32
CA ALA A 45 22.74 -4.06 -2.39
C ALA A 45 21.93 -3.31 -3.47
N PRO A 46 22.37 -3.31 -4.73
CA PRO A 46 21.69 -2.58 -5.80
C PRO A 46 20.29 -3.15 -6.03
N VAL A 47 19.32 -2.25 -6.18
CA VAL A 47 17.92 -2.58 -6.47
C VAL A 47 17.59 -2.11 -7.87
N GLU A 48 17.07 -3.00 -8.70
CA GLU A 48 16.56 -2.65 -10.02
C GLU A 48 15.20 -1.97 -9.91
N LEU A 49 15.09 -0.78 -10.49
CA LEU A 49 13.89 0.03 -10.59
C LEU A 49 13.53 0.19 -12.06
N THR A 50 12.24 0.07 -12.38
CA THR A 50 11.68 0.50 -13.66
C THR A 50 11.18 1.93 -13.52
N VAL A 51 11.71 2.83 -14.32
CA VAL A 51 11.24 4.21 -14.43
C VAL A 51 10.38 4.30 -15.68
N LEU A 52 9.16 4.82 -15.57
CA LEU A 52 8.22 4.91 -16.69
C LEU A 52 7.44 6.22 -16.67
N GLN A 53 7.13 6.72 -17.85
CA GLN A 53 6.14 7.77 -18.07
C GLN A 53 5.03 7.18 -18.95
N GLY A 54 3.83 7.07 -18.38
CA GLY A 54 2.64 6.63 -19.14
C GLY A 54 2.32 7.61 -20.26
N GLN A 55 1.66 7.14 -21.32
CA GLN A 55 1.34 7.99 -22.46
C GLN A 55 0.53 9.23 -22.03
N GLY A 56 1.08 10.43 -22.26
CA GLY A 56 0.46 11.70 -21.87
C GLY A 56 0.38 11.94 -20.35
N ALA A 57 1.07 11.15 -19.54
CA ALA A 57 1.08 11.32 -18.10
C ALA A 57 1.90 12.55 -17.67
N ASP A 58 1.37 13.30 -16.71
CA ASP A 58 2.02 14.45 -16.09
C ASP A 58 3.00 14.07 -14.97
N ARG A 59 3.42 12.79 -14.90
CA ARG A 59 4.29 12.25 -13.85
C ARG A 59 5.20 11.14 -14.35
N VAL A 60 6.34 11.00 -13.70
CA VAL A 60 7.24 9.84 -13.82
C VAL A 60 6.95 8.89 -12.66
N THR A 61 6.80 7.60 -12.96
CA THR A 61 6.62 6.54 -11.96
C THR A 61 7.89 5.73 -11.84
N LEU A 62 8.36 5.51 -10.61
CA LEU A 62 9.41 4.55 -10.30
C LEU A 62 8.75 3.31 -9.70
N ARG A 63 9.07 2.13 -10.21
CA ARG A 63 8.47 0.85 -9.82
C ARG A 63 9.56 -0.16 -9.51
N HIS A 64 9.36 -0.96 -8.48
CA HIS A 64 10.17 -2.12 -8.15
C HIS A 64 9.25 -3.33 -7.97
N VAL A 65 9.62 -4.48 -8.54
CA VAL A 65 8.87 -5.73 -8.38
C VAL A 65 9.77 -6.74 -7.68
N ALA A 66 9.28 -7.28 -6.57
CA ALA A 66 9.97 -8.30 -5.78
C ALA A 66 9.16 -9.60 -5.75
N SER A 67 9.85 -10.72 -5.98
CA SER A 67 9.28 -12.06 -5.83
C SER A 67 9.65 -12.62 -4.46
N LEU A 68 8.64 -12.99 -3.68
CA LEU A 68 8.77 -13.55 -2.33
C LEU A 68 8.17 -14.96 -2.27
N SER A 69 8.48 -15.71 -1.21
CA SER A 69 7.75 -16.94 -0.89
C SER A 69 6.27 -16.68 -0.59
N SER A 70 5.42 -17.68 -0.80
CA SER A 70 3.97 -17.60 -0.57
C SER A 70 3.59 -17.21 0.87
N GLY A 71 4.39 -17.60 1.87
CA GLY A 71 4.20 -17.26 3.28
C GLY A 71 4.61 -15.82 3.68
N SER A 72 5.22 -15.05 2.78
CA SER A 72 5.77 -13.72 3.10
C SER A 72 4.81 -12.56 2.81
N ALA A 73 3.58 -12.85 2.37
CA ALA A 73 2.63 -11.83 1.95
C ALA A 73 2.21 -10.88 3.08
N ASP A 74 1.88 -11.39 4.27
CA ASP A 74 1.47 -10.57 5.41
C ASP A 74 2.62 -9.69 5.92
N ALA A 75 3.85 -10.22 5.94
CA ALA A 75 5.04 -9.45 6.28
C ALA A 75 5.34 -8.36 5.24
N ALA A 76 5.12 -8.63 3.95
CA ALA A 76 5.28 -7.65 2.89
C ALA A 76 4.23 -6.53 3.00
N THR A 77 2.98 -6.87 3.29
CA THR A 77 1.91 -5.88 3.53
C THR A 77 2.24 -5.00 4.73
N ALA A 78 2.63 -5.60 5.86
CA ALA A 78 3.02 -4.84 7.05
C ALA A 78 4.21 -3.92 6.78
N LEU A 79 5.20 -4.38 6.01
CA LEU A 79 6.33 -3.55 5.59
C LEU A 79 5.88 -2.35 4.76
N LEU A 80 5.00 -2.56 3.77
CA LEU A 80 4.49 -1.48 2.91
C LEU A 80 3.71 -0.43 3.72
N ASP A 81 2.94 -0.86 4.73
CA ASP A 81 2.19 0.04 5.62
C ASP A 81 3.11 0.97 6.46
N THR A 82 4.34 0.53 6.76
CA THR A 82 5.34 1.36 7.45
C THR A 82 6.10 2.32 6.54
N ARG A 83 5.91 2.25 5.22
CA ARG A 83 6.61 3.13 4.27
C ARG A 83 5.96 4.51 4.25
N PRO A 84 6.73 5.57 3.91
CA PRO A 84 6.15 6.90 3.80
C PRO A 84 5.06 6.91 2.72
N GLY A 85 3.98 7.67 2.92
CA GLY A 85 2.73 7.55 2.14
C GLY A 85 2.81 7.83 0.64
N TRP A 86 3.94 8.30 0.12
CA TRP A 86 4.20 8.49 -1.30
C TRP A 86 4.88 7.26 -1.95
N VAL A 87 5.26 6.26 -1.15
CA VAL A 87 5.56 4.90 -1.61
C VAL A 87 4.31 4.08 -1.41
N THR A 88 3.78 3.55 -2.51
CA THR A 88 2.63 2.65 -2.52
C THR A 88 3.08 1.26 -2.93
N GLY A 89 2.29 0.24 -2.62
CA GLY A 89 2.57 -1.07 -3.19
C GLY A 89 1.36 -1.99 -3.20
N THR A 90 1.42 -2.97 -4.09
CA THR A 90 0.44 -4.05 -4.20
C THR A 90 1.11 -5.39 -3.93
N VAL A 91 0.39 -6.29 -3.26
CA VAL A 91 0.85 -7.64 -2.95
C VAL A 91 -0.10 -8.62 -3.62
N GLU A 92 0.41 -9.36 -4.60
CA GLU A 92 -0.32 -10.37 -5.34
C GLU A 92 0.11 -11.75 -4.84
N ARG A 93 -0.80 -12.42 -4.12
CA ARG A 93 -0.56 -13.79 -3.61
C ARG A 93 -0.79 -14.79 -4.74
N GLY A 94 0.24 -15.57 -5.05
CA GLY A 94 0.16 -16.71 -5.98
C GLY A 94 0.38 -18.04 -5.26
N ALA A 95 0.01 -19.13 -5.93
CA ALA A 95 0.19 -20.49 -5.39
C ALA A 95 1.68 -20.87 -5.23
N THR A 96 2.55 -20.36 -6.11
CA THR A 96 3.98 -20.67 -6.17
C THR A 96 4.86 -19.57 -5.56
N GLY A 97 4.29 -18.42 -5.21
CA GLY A 97 5.04 -17.27 -4.69
C GLY A 97 4.15 -16.03 -4.57
N THR A 98 4.64 -15.03 -3.86
CA THR A 98 3.99 -13.72 -3.71
C THR A 98 4.76 -12.71 -4.55
N SER A 99 4.06 -12.00 -5.45
CA SER A 99 4.64 -10.86 -6.17
C SER A 99 4.30 -9.57 -5.44
N VAL A 100 5.28 -8.70 -5.24
CA VAL A 100 5.09 -7.40 -4.59
C VAL A 100 5.54 -6.31 -5.54
N THR A 101 4.64 -5.41 -5.92
CA THR A 101 4.96 -4.23 -6.73
C THR A 101 4.96 -3.01 -5.84
N ALA A 102 6.13 -2.46 -5.53
CA ALA A 102 6.27 -1.17 -4.85
C ALA A 102 6.48 -0.07 -5.89
N GLN A 103 5.86 1.09 -5.69
CA GLN A 103 5.97 2.19 -6.64
C GLN A 103 5.83 3.55 -5.96
N THR A 104 6.47 4.54 -6.57
CA THR A 104 6.32 5.96 -6.22
C THR A 104 6.27 6.79 -7.50
N TYR A 105 5.88 8.05 -7.40
CA TYR A 105 5.81 8.94 -8.55
C TYR A 105 6.28 10.35 -8.20
N VAL A 106 6.75 11.05 -9.23
CA VAL A 106 7.14 12.46 -9.17
C VAL A 106 6.44 13.18 -10.32
N TYR A 107 5.69 14.23 -10.00
CA TYR A 107 5.03 15.09 -11.00
C TYR A 107 6.07 15.84 -11.84
N LEU A 108 5.79 16.03 -13.13
CA LEU A 108 6.71 16.69 -14.06
C LEU A 108 7.01 18.14 -13.65
N ASP A 109 6.06 18.84 -13.03
CA ASP A 109 6.25 20.20 -12.51
C ASP A 109 7.28 20.26 -11.36
N GLY A 110 7.36 19.20 -10.55
CA GLY A 110 8.30 19.08 -9.44
C GLY A 110 9.53 18.21 -9.76
N LEU A 111 9.67 17.74 -11.00
CA LEU A 111 10.71 16.80 -11.39
C LEU A 111 12.05 17.52 -11.53
N ASN A 112 12.99 17.18 -10.65
CA ASN A 112 14.36 17.61 -10.71
C ASN A 112 15.27 16.51 -10.14
N ARG A 113 16.59 16.70 -10.23
CA ARG A 113 17.57 15.72 -9.74
C ARG A 113 17.30 15.31 -8.29
N HIS A 114 17.05 16.26 -7.41
CA HIS A 114 16.86 15.99 -5.99
C HIS A 114 15.60 15.14 -5.74
N THR A 115 14.46 15.55 -6.29
CA THR A 115 13.19 14.84 -6.09
C THR A 115 13.23 13.44 -6.70
N PHE A 116 13.88 13.28 -7.85
CA PHE A 116 14.10 11.97 -8.48
C PHE A 116 15.03 11.07 -7.65
N THR A 117 16.21 11.56 -7.23
CA THR A 117 17.15 10.76 -6.43
C THR A 117 16.55 10.36 -5.08
N GLN A 118 15.80 11.26 -4.43
CA GLN A 118 15.09 10.94 -3.19
C GLN A 118 14.05 9.83 -3.40
N ALA A 119 13.27 9.90 -4.49
CA ALA A 119 12.29 8.88 -4.86
C ALA A 119 12.95 7.52 -5.13
N ALA A 120 14.03 7.52 -5.90
CA ALA A 120 14.80 6.31 -6.20
C ALA A 120 15.39 5.69 -4.93
N ALA A 121 15.97 6.50 -4.05
CA ALA A 121 16.60 6.04 -2.80
C ALA A 121 15.57 5.40 -1.84
N GLU A 122 14.39 6.01 -1.68
CA GLU A 122 13.34 5.48 -0.81
C GLU A 122 12.69 4.21 -1.39
N LEU A 123 12.54 4.12 -2.71
CA LEU A 123 12.08 2.90 -3.36
C LEU A 123 13.14 1.78 -3.28
N ALA A 124 14.42 2.09 -3.43
CA ALA A 124 15.53 1.14 -3.25
C ALA A 124 15.65 0.66 -1.80
N ARG A 125 15.41 1.53 -0.81
CA ARG A 125 15.34 1.12 0.60
C ARG A 125 14.20 0.12 0.82
N THR A 126 13.03 0.39 0.22
CA THR A 126 11.88 -0.52 0.28
C THR A 126 12.19 -1.86 -0.39
N GLY A 127 12.78 -1.85 -1.59
CA GLY A 127 13.19 -3.07 -2.30
C GLY A 127 14.20 -3.92 -1.52
N ARG A 128 15.17 -3.29 -0.83
CA ARG A 128 16.09 -4.01 0.05
C ARG A 128 15.39 -4.68 1.23
N LEU A 129 14.40 -4.03 1.84
CA LEU A 129 13.61 -4.62 2.92
C LEU A 129 12.77 -5.80 2.40
N LEU A 130 12.18 -5.69 1.21
CA LEU A 130 11.48 -6.79 0.55
C LEU A 130 12.43 -7.96 0.23
N GLY A 131 13.65 -7.69 -0.25
CA GLY A 131 14.68 -8.71 -0.47
C GLY A 131 15.11 -9.45 0.81
N LYS A 132 15.10 -8.78 1.97
CA LYS A 132 15.33 -9.43 3.27
C LYS A 132 14.19 -10.38 3.64
N LEU A 133 12.94 -10.07 3.30
CA LEU A 133 11.82 -11.00 3.49
C LEU A 133 11.90 -12.23 2.57
N ALA A 134 12.44 -12.07 1.36
CA ALA A 134 12.67 -13.18 0.43
C ALA A 134 13.71 -14.17 0.97
N THR A 135 14.79 -13.65 1.56
CA THR A 135 15.91 -14.47 2.06
C THR A 135 15.69 -15.00 3.47
N GLY A 136 14.95 -14.29 4.33
CA GLY A 136 14.61 -14.74 5.69
C GLY A 136 13.69 -15.97 5.72
N ALA A 137 12.79 -16.11 4.75
CA ALA A 137 11.94 -17.30 4.61
C ALA A 137 12.73 -18.57 4.23
N ALA A 138 13.81 -18.42 3.45
CA ALA A 138 14.69 -19.53 3.09
C ALA A 138 15.50 -20.07 4.29
N ALA A 139 15.86 -19.21 5.25
CA ALA A 139 16.55 -19.63 6.47
C ALA A 139 15.62 -20.38 7.45
N ALA A 140 14.35 -19.98 7.57
CA ALA A 140 13.37 -20.66 8.43
C ALA A 140 12.98 -22.06 7.91
N ALA A 141 13.01 -22.27 6.59
CA ALA A 141 12.70 -23.56 5.97
C ALA A 141 13.74 -24.65 6.26
N THR A 142 14.97 -24.31 6.67
CA THR A 142 16.02 -25.31 6.95
C THR A 142 15.95 -25.91 8.36
N THR A 143 15.10 -25.38 9.25
CA THR A 143 15.02 -25.82 10.66
C THR A 143 13.74 -26.60 10.98
N ALA A 144 12.78 -26.67 10.07
CA ALA A 144 11.51 -27.37 10.29
C ALA A 144 11.56 -28.83 9.82
N GLN A 145 12.31 -29.69 10.53
CA GLN A 145 12.05 -31.13 10.52
C GLN A 145 10.80 -31.40 11.37
N PRO A 146 9.71 -31.98 10.83
CA PRO A 146 8.53 -32.28 11.62
C PRO A 146 8.80 -33.52 12.49
N ALA A 147 9.04 -33.31 13.78
CA ALA A 147 8.90 -34.35 14.78
C ALA A 147 7.40 -34.51 15.10
N TYR A 148 6.77 -35.53 14.54
CA TYR A 148 5.43 -35.95 14.94
C TYR A 148 5.52 -36.60 16.32
N ALA A 149 5.24 -35.84 17.37
CA ALA A 149 5.01 -36.36 18.72
C ALA A 149 3.55 -36.11 19.07
N SER A 150 2.74 -37.17 18.98
CA SER A 150 1.36 -37.21 19.44
C SER A 150 1.30 -37.03 20.96
N ALA A 151 0.68 -35.96 21.42
CA ALA A 151 0.27 -35.82 22.82
C ALA A 151 -1.22 -35.46 22.86
N VAL A 152 -2.03 -36.42 23.28
CA VAL A 152 -3.45 -36.23 23.61
C VAL A 152 -3.56 -35.49 24.96
N PRO A 153 -4.34 -34.41 25.08
CA PRO A 153 -4.68 -33.86 26.38
C PRO A 153 -5.93 -34.54 26.94
N SER A 154 -5.80 -35.18 28.10
CA SER A 154 -6.92 -35.63 28.92
C SER A 154 -7.55 -34.44 29.64
N TYR A 155 -8.85 -34.23 29.44
CA TYR A 155 -9.67 -33.31 30.23
C TYR A 155 -10.03 -33.95 31.58
N GLN A 156 -9.74 -33.26 32.68
CA GLN A 156 -10.37 -33.49 33.98
C GLN A 156 -11.30 -32.31 34.30
N PRO A 157 -12.59 -32.52 34.59
CA PRO A 157 -13.41 -31.52 35.26
C PRO A 157 -13.41 -31.78 36.76
N LEU A 158 -13.21 -30.74 37.59
CA LEU A 158 -13.87 -30.67 38.90
C LEU A 158 -13.90 -29.24 39.44
N SER A 159 -15.12 -28.90 39.84
CA SER A 159 -15.69 -27.68 40.39
C SER A 159 -15.16 -27.27 41.76
N THR A 160 -15.14 -25.95 42.03
CA THR A 160 -15.93 -25.24 43.07
C THR A 160 -15.23 -23.95 43.53
N GLN A 161 -15.98 -22.84 43.49
CA GLN A 161 -15.62 -21.56 44.12
C GLN A 161 -15.64 -21.69 45.66
N PRO A 162 -14.92 -20.81 46.37
CA PRO A 162 -15.65 -19.80 47.15
C PRO A 162 -15.11 -18.36 46.98
N SER A 163 -15.93 -17.43 47.47
CA SER A 163 -16.01 -16.01 47.15
C SER A 163 -14.97 -15.07 47.80
N ALA A 164 -14.93 -13.88 47.18
CA ALA A 164 -14.81 -12.54 47.76
C ALA A 164 -13.44 -12.07 48.28
N SER A 165 -12.86 -11.12 47.54
CA SER A 165 -12.25 -9.91 48.11
C SER A 165 -12.34 -8.79 47.08
N GLN A 166 -13.29 -7.89 47.31
CA GLN A 166 -13.53 -6.67 46.57
C GLN A 166 -12.83 -5.52 47.30
N MET A 167 -11.77 -4.96 46.71
CA MET A 167 -11.15 -3.65 47.03
C MET A 167 -9.96 -3.48 46.05
N ALA A 168 -9.68 -2.36 45.39
CA ALA A 168 -10.25 -1.02 45.39
C ALA A 168 -10.02 -0.43 43.99
N ALA A 169 -11.01 0.30 43.46
CA ALA A 169 -10.86 1.09 42.25
C ALA A 169 -10.11 2.40 42.59
N PRO A 170 -9.13 2.85 41.80
CA PRO A 170 -8.69 4.23 41.88
C PRO A 170 -9.84 5.13 41.39
N SER A 171 -10.36 5.94 42.29
CA SER A 171 -11.32 7.01 41.97
C SER A 171 -10.57 8.09 41.20
N PHE A 172 -10.85 8.22 39.90
CA PHE A 172 -10.49 9.44 39.16
C PHE A 172 -11.59 10.46 39.42
N SER A 173 -11.28 11.48 40.21
CA SER A 173 -12.14 12.64 40.40
C SER A 173 -12.33 13.35 39.06
N THR A 174 -13.55 13.40 38.54
CA THR A 174 -13.95 14.29 37.45
C THR A 174 -13.97 15.72 37.97
N GLN A 175 -12.87 16.45 37.80
CA GLN A 175 -12.90 17.91 37.91
C GLN A 175 -13.53 18.50 36.64
N PRO A 176 -14.59 19.31 36.75
CA PRO A 176 -15.04 20.15 35.65
C PRO A 176 -14.01 21.28 35.47
N GLN A 177 -13.03 21.06 34.59
CA GLN A 177 -12.19 22.15 34.11
C GLN A 177 -13.00 22.98 33.13
N THR A 178 -13.43 24.17 33.57
CA THR A 178 -13.89 25.26 32.71
C THR A 178 -12.72 25.68 31.82
N GLN A 179 -12.61 25.09 30.63
CA GLN A 179 -11.75 25.62 29.58
C GLN A 179 -12.43 26.86 29.00
N PRO A 180 -11.75 28.03 28.98
CA PRO A 180 -12.26 29.19 28.27
C PRO A 180 -12.41 28.83 26.80
N VAL A 181 -13.61 29.09 26.26
CA VAL A 181 -13.90 29.06 24.83
C VAL A 181 -12.94 30.01 24.12
N ALA A 182 -11.81 29.47 23.68
CA ALA A 182 -10.99 30.08 22.65
C ALA A 182 -11.85 30.11 21.39
N ALA A 183 -12.04 31.32 20.87
CA ALA A 183 -12.84 31.61 19.69
C ALA A 183 -12.64 30.56 18.61
N ALA A 184 -13.77 30.01 18.12
CA ALA A 184 -13.81 29.13 16.96
C ALA A 184 -13.21 29.88 15.76
N GLN A 185 -11.92 29.65 15.52
CA GLN A 185 -11.30 29.94 14.25
C GLN A 185 -11.91 28.97 13.24
N PRO A 186 -12.28 29.40 12.02
CA PRO A 186 -12.69 28.46 10.98
C PRO A 186 -11.47 27.60 10.64
N MET A 187 -11.37 26.44 11.29
CA MET A 187 -10.43 25.40 10.91
C MET A 187 -10.79 25.00 9.49
N GLN A 188 -9.92 25.36 8.57
CA GLN A 188 -9.87 24.80 7.23
C GLN A 188 -9.96 23.28 7.37
N GLN A 189 -11.07 22.70 6.89
CA GLN A 189 -11.33 21.28 6.96
C GLN A 189 -10.21 20.56 6.20
N GLY A 190 -9.26 19.99 6.92
CA GLY A 190 -8.40 18.95 6.38
C GLY A 190 -9.27 17.80 5.85
N PRO A 191 -8.74 16.95 4.96
CA PRO A 191 -9.51 15.82 4.44
C PRO A 191 -10.07 15.01 5.62
N ALA A 192 -11.39 14.84 5.63
CA ALA A 192 -12.09 14.14 6.70
C ALA A 192 -11.47 12.73 6.88
N PRO A 193 -11.25 12.27 8.12
CA PRO A 193 -10.72 10.94 8.36
C PRO A 193 -11.66 9.88 7.75
N TRP A 194 -11.08 8.77 7.27
CA TRP A 194 -11.85 7.68 6.68
C TRP A 194 -12.87 7.16 7.69
N GLN A 195 -14.14 7.12 7.27
CA GLN A 195 -15.27 6.67 8.06
C GLN A 195 -16.11 5.72 7.20
N PRO A 196 -16.15 4.41 7.52
CA PRO A 196 -16.90 3.45 6.74
C PRO A 196 -18.40 3.73 6.85
N THR A 197 -19.05 3.86 5.71
CA THR A 197 -20.49 4.16 5.62
C THR A 197 -21.31 2.91 5.25
N HIS A 198 -20.70 1.99 4.51
CA HIS A 198 -21.35 0.83 3.92
C HIS A 198 -20.41 -0.37 3.97
N ALA A 199 -20.94 -1.56 3.75
CA ALA A 199 -20.16 -2.78 3.56
C ALA A 199 -20.49 -3.40 2.21
N VAL A 200 -19.50 -4.04 1.59
CA VAL A 200 -19.70 -4.77 0.35
C VAL A 200 -20.62 -5.97 0.60
N PRO A 201 -21.67 -6.18 -0.21
CA PRO A 201 -22.61 -7.28 -0.04
C PRO A 201 -21.94 -8.65 -0.25
N PRO A 202 -22.56 -9.75 0.20
CA PRO A 202 -21.95 -11.09 0.25
C PRO A 202 -21.53 -11.67 -1.11
N GLN A 203 -22.10 -11.19 -2.21
CA GLN A 203 -21.68 -11.55 -3.57
C GLN A 203 -20.41 -10.83 -4.05
N GLY A 204 -19.84 -9.92 -3.24
CA GLY A 204 -18.75 -9.03 -3.64
C GLY A 204 -19.23 -7.90 -4.55
N LEU A 205 -18.32 -6.97 -4.86
CA LEU A 205 -18.60 -5.88 -5.80
C LEU A 205 -17.47 -5.73 -6.81
N ARG A 206 -17.83 -5.55 -8.07
CA ARG A 206 -16.88 -5.12 -9.09
C ARG A 206 -16.72 -3.62 -8.98
N ALA A 207 -15.51 -3.16 -9.23
CA ALA A 207 -15.21 -1.74 -9.28
C ALA A 207 -14.43 -1.36 -10.54
N TRP A 208 -14.64 -0.12 -10.96
CA TRP A 208 -14.17 0.46 -12.21
C TRP A 208 -13.36 1.73 -11.93
N ALA A 209 -12.43 2.07 -12.83
CA ALA A 209 -11.66 3.31 -12.73
C ALA A 209 -12.52 4.56 -13.01
N ALA A 210 -13.58 4.40 -13.80
CA ALA A 210 -14.53 5.44 -14.18
C ALA A 210 -15.97 4.90 -14.03
N PRO A 211 -16.99 5.77 -13.96
CA PRO A 211 -18.40 5.37 -13.92
C PRO A 211 -18.88 4.89 -15.30
N ASP A 212 -18.27 3.82 -15.80
CA ASP A 212 -18.50 3.24 -17.12
C ASP A 212 -18.70 1.72 -16.98
N PRO A 213 -19.87 1.16 -17.37
CA PRO A 213 -20.16 -0.26 -17.22
C PRO A 213 -19.47 -1.13 -18.28
N ALA A 214 -19.04 -0.56 -19.40
CA ALA A 214 -18.28 -1.25 -20.46
C ALA A 214 -16.76 -1.18 -20.21
N GLY A 215 -16.32 -0.36 -19.25
CA GLY A 215 -14.92 -0.24 -18.85
C GLY A 215 -14.35 -1.50 -18.18
N PRO A 216 -13.01 -1.65 -18.16
CA PRO A 216 -12.36 -2.76 -17.49
C PRO A 216 -12.59 -2.70 -15.97
N VAL A 217 -12.88 -3.87 -15.37
CA VAL A 217 -12.96 -4.03 -13.92
C VAL A 217 -11.55 -3.94 -13.37
N VAL A 218 -11.32 -2.95 -12.51
CA VAL A 218 -10.00 -2.69 -11.90
C VAL A 218 -9.83 -3.35 -10.55
N ALA A 219 -10.93 -3.72 -9.89
CA ALA A 219 -10.90 -4.46 -8.64
C ALA A 219 -12.20 -5.24 -8.41
N ASN A 220 -12.07 -6.34 -7.66
CA ASN A 220 -13.19 -7.07 -7.08
C ASN A 220 -13.11 -6.92 -5.56
N LEU A 221 -14.04 -6.15 -5.00
CA LEU A 221 -14.16 -5.94 -3.57
C LEU A 221 -14.73 -7.19 -2.91
N ALA A 222 -14.03 -7.65 -1.87
CA ALA A 222 -14.40 -8.81 -1.10
C ALA A 222 -15.71 -8.58 -0.33
N PRO A 223 -16.52 -9.64 -0.11
CA PRO A 223 -17.73 -9.55 0.69
C PRO A 223 -17.44 -9.08 2.11
N GLY A 224 -18.30 -8.23 2.65
CA GLY A 224 -18.17 -7.66 3.99
C GLY A 224 -17.10 -6.57 4.13
N LEU A 225 -16.40 -6.20 3.05
CA LEU A 225 -15.38 -5.16 3.09
C LEU A 225 -16.03 -3.80 3.44
N PRO A 226 -15.57 -3.09 4.48
CA PRO A 226 -16.08 -1.78 4.82
C PRO A 226 -15.60 -0.73 3.80
N ILE A 227 -16.54 0.07 3.32
CA ILE A 227 -16.32 1.09 2.30
C ILE A 227 -16.97 2.42 2.70
N GLN A 228 -16.30 3.51 2.36
CA GLN A 228 -16.82 4.87 2.49
C GLN A 228 -17.26 5.38 1.14
N VAL A 229 -18.52 5.78 0.98
CA VAL A 229 -18.96 6.45 -0.24
C VAL A 229 -18.49 7.90 -0.18
N SER A 230 -17.68 8.33 -1.15
CA SER A 230 -17.19 9.71 -1.24
C SER A 230 -17.97 10.56 -2.23
N GLU A 231 -18.55 9.94 -3.26
CA GLU A 231 -19.29 10.64 -4.30
C GLU A 231 -20.35 9.72 -4.91
N VAL A 232 -21.52 10.25 -5.28
CA VAL A 232 -22.54 9.54 -6.06
C VAL A 232 -22.82 10.34 -7.32
N ARG A 233 -22.79 9.68 -8.49
CA ARG A 233 -23.07 10.27 -9.81
C ARG A 233 -23.99 9.37 -10.61
N GLY A 234 -25.26 9.76 -10.73
CA GLY A 234 -26.28 8.92 -11.38
C GLY A 234 -26.37 7.56 -10.68
N ALA A 235 -26.26 6.47 -11.45
CA ALA A 235 -26.26 5.09 -10.92
C ALA A 235 -24.96 4.67 -10.23
N TRP A 236 -23.91 5.51 -10.22
CA TRP A 236 -22.57 5.16 -9.78
C TRP A 236 -22.21 5.77 -8.43
N ALA A 237 -21.48 5.01 -7.63
CA ALA A 237 -20.92 5.50 -6.36
C ALA A 237 -19.40 5.34 -6.38
N ARG A 238 -18.67 6.41 -6.09
CA ARG A 238 -17.25 6.37 -5.81
C ARG A 238 -17.06 5.99 -4.35
N VAL A 239 -16.29 4.95 -4.12
CA VAL A 239 -16.03 4.40 -2.79
C VAL A 239 -14.56 4.47 -2.46
N ILE A 240 -14.26 4.59 -1.17
CA ILE A 240 -12.93 4.59 -0.59
C ILE A 240 -12.84 3.47 0.44
N CYS A 241 -11.88 2.58 0.30
CA CYS A 241 -11.60 1.52 1.25
C CYS A 241 -10.68 2.03 2.38
N SER A 242 -10.57 1.26 3.47
CA SER A 242 -9.73 1.61 4.63
C SER A 242 -8.25 1.82 4.29
N ASN A 243 -7.78 1.22 3.18
CA ASN A 243 -6.43 1.37 2.65
C ASN A 243 -6.28 2.58 1.70
N GLY A 244 -7.28 3.47 1.63
CA GLY A 244 -7.27 4.64 0.76
C GLY A 244 -7.49 4.36 -0.73
N TRP A 245 -7.65 3.10 -1.13
CA TRP A 245 -8.02 2.76 -2.50
C TRP A 245 -9.39 3.33 -2.83
N ALA A 246 -9.54 3.92 -4.02
CA ALA A 246 -10.81 4.45 -4.48
C ALA A 246 -11.17 3.94 -5.87
N GLY A 247 -12.45 3.67 -6.07
CA GLY A 247 -12.99 3.22 -7.35
C GLY A 247 -14.49 3.45 -7.44
N TRP A 248 -15.04 3.27 -8.64
CA TRP A 248 -16.47 3.39 -8.90
C TRP A 248 -17.13 2.03 -8.81
N ILE A 249 -18.29 1.96 -8.17
CA ILE A 249 -19.17 0.79 -8.11
C ILE A 249 -20.56 1.17 -8.61
N ASP A 250 -21.37 0.17 -8.94
CA ASP A 250 -22.81 0.39 -9.15
C ASP A 250 -23.48 0.70 -7.80
N GLY A 251 -23.87 1.97 -7.62
CA GLY A 251 -24.38 2.49 -6.35
C GLY A 251 -25.76 1.96 -5.98
N ARG A 252 -26.50 1.39 -6.94
CA ARG A 252 -27.82 0.79 -6.69
C ARG A 252 -27.71 -0.51 -5.89
N ILE A 253 -26.58 -1.21 -6.02
CA ILE A 253 -26.35 -2.48 -5.31
C ILE A 253 -26.22 -2.27 -3.79
N ILE A 254 -25.72 -1.10 -3.36
CA ILE A 254 -25.61 -0.73 -1.94
C ILE A 254 -26.66 0.30 -1.49
N GLY A 255 -27.61 0.66 -2.38
CA GLY A 255 -28.73 1.55 -2.06
C GLY A 255 -28.37 3.04 -1.92
N VAL A 256 -27.26 3.51 -2.50
CA VAL A 256 -26.83 4.93 -2.41
C VAL A 256 -27.11 5.73 -3.68
N ALA A 257 -27.49 5.06 -4.76
CA ALA A 257 -27.87 5.67 -6.03
C ALA A 257 -29.32 5.29 -6.39
N ALA A 258 -29.99 6.19 -7.10
CA ALA A 258 -31.36 6.01 -7.60
C ALA A 258 -31.40 5.22 -8.92
#